data_AF-A0A662H9L7-F1
#
_entry.id   AF-A0A662H9L7-F1
#
_cell.length_a   1.000
_cell.length_b   1.000
_cell.length_c   1.000
_cell.angle_alpha   90.00
_cell.angle_beta   90.00
_cell.angle_gamma   90.00
#
_symmetry.space_group_name_H-M   'P 1'
#
loop_
_entity.id
_entity.type
_entity.pdbx_description
1 polymer ?
#
loop_
_entity_poly.entity_id
_entity_poly.type
_entity_poly.pdbx_seq_one_letter_code
_entity_poly.pdbx_strand_id
1 'polypeptide(L)'
;KLASQTLKIIKSPVIIQLIDELLDLLHPSRRFLREAWEIGYKILRKRVEQALMLGNKKAVNWLKNKKLILAYGIAYLNTPPYYKTEI
;
A
#
# COMPACT_ATOMS: atom_id res chain seq x y z
N LYS A 1 1.75 -24.18 0.63
CA LYS A 1 2.63 -24.39 -0.56
C LYS A 1 1.83 -24.70 -1.82
N LEU A 2 0.95 -25.72 -1.81
CA LEU A 2 0.09 -26.07 -2.95
C LEU A 2 -0.87 -24.95 -3.36
N ALA A 3 -1.64 -24.37 -2.43
CA ALA A 3 -2.56 -23.25 -2.72
C ALA A 3 -1.87 -22.06 -3.43
N SER A 4 -0.65 -21.71 -2.98
CA SER A 4 0.16 -20.64 -3.57
C SER A 4 0.64 -20.97 -4.99
N GLN A 5 0.84 -22.24 -5.32
CA GLN A 5 1.22 -22.71 -6.65
C GLN A 5 0.01 -22.81 -7.58
N THR A 6 -1.15 -23.25 -7.08
CA THR A 6 -2.41 -23.28 -7.83
C THR A 6 -2.85 -21.88 -8.25
N LEU A 7 -2.71 -20.88 -7.36
CA LEU A 7 -2.98 -19.48 -7.67
C LEU A 7 -2.10 -18.92 -8.80
N LYS A 8 -0.88 -19.44 -9.00
CA LYS A 8 -0.02 -19.03 -10.13
C LYS A 8 -0.49 -19.57 -11.48
N ILE A 9 -1.29 -20.64 -11.48
CA ILE A 9 -1.77 -21.30 -12.70
C ILE A 9 -3.09 -20.65 -13.18
N ILE A 10 -3.87 -20.09 -12.26
CA ILE A 10 -5.11 -19.37 -12.58
C ILE A 10 -4.75 -18.08 -13.32
N LYS A 11 -5.01 -18.03 -14.62
CA LYS A 11 -4.78 -16.85 -15.49
C LYS A 11 -6.04 -16.00 -15.69
N SER A 12 -7.21 -16.51 -15.31
CA SER A 12 -8.47 -15.79 -15.50
C SER A 12 -8.52 -14.58 -14.57
N PRO A 13 -8.65 -13.34 -15.09
CA PRO A 13 -8.71 -12.14 -14.27
C PRO A 13 -9.95 -12.14 -13.36
N VAL A 14 -11.07 -12.73 -13.81
CA VAL A 14 -12.31 -12.82 -13.04
C VAL A 14 -12.13 -13.72 -11.82
N ILE A 15 -11.49 -14.88 -11.98
CA ILE A 15 -11.26 -15.80 -10.86
C ILE A 15 -10.30 -15.18 -9.84
N ILE A 16 -9.27 -14.47 -10.31
CA ILE A 16 -8.33 -13.77 -9.42
C ILE A 16 -9.06 -12.71 -8.58
N GLN A 17 -9.91 -11.90 -9.21
CA GLN A 17 -10.73 -10.91 -8.48
C GLN A 17 -11.62 -11.57 -7.44
N LEU A 18 -12.35 -12.63 -7.80
CA LEU A 18 -13.26 -13.32 -6.89
C LEU A 18 -12.52 -13.91 -5.67
N ILE A 19 -11.33 -14.46 -5.88
CA ILE A 19 -10.48 -14.97 -4.81
C ILE A 19 -10.00 -13.82 -3.91
N ASP A 20 -9.60 -12.68 -4.49
CA ASP A 20 -9.16 -11.54 -3.70
C ASP A 20 -10.28 -10.95 -2.84
N GLU A 21 -11.50 -10.87 -3.37
CA GLU A 21 -12.71 -10.49 -2.63
C GLU A 21 -13.02 -11.47 -1.50
N LEU A 22 -12.92 -12.78 -1.75
CA LEU A 22 -13.10 -13.79 -0.71
C LEU A 22 -12.07 -13.65 0.41
N LEU A 23 -10.81 -13.44 0.05
CA LEU A 23 -9.73 -13.24 1.02
C LEU A 23 -9.92 -11.95 1.82
N ASP A 24 -10.49 -10.90 1.23
CA ASP A 24 -10.85 -9.67 1.95
C ASP A 24 -12.00 -9.88 2.92
N LEU A 25 -12.99 -10.70 2.55
CA LEU A 25 -14.09 -11.06 3.44
C LEU A 25 -13.58 -11.81 4.67
N LEU A 26 -12.64 -12.75 4.47
CA LEU A 26 -12.04 -13.54 5.56
C LEU A 26 -11.09 -12.70 6.44
N HIS A 27 -10.41 -11.72 5.86
CA HIS A 27 -9.48 -10.83 6.57
C HIS A 27 -9.71 -9.37 6.19
N PRO A 28 -10.70 -8.70 6.81
CA PRO A 28 -11.03 -7.30 6.50
C PRO A 28 -9.85 -6.34 6.66
N SER A 29 -8.95 -6.65 7.60
CA SER A 29 -7.70 -5.91 7.82
C SER A 29 -6.76 -5.93 6.60
N ARG A 30 -6.85 -6.94 5.74
CA ARG A 30 -6.06 -7.05 4.50
C ARG A 30 -6.43 -5.93 3.54
N ARG A 31 -7.73 -5.67 3.36
CA ARG A 31 -8.23 -4.58 2.49
C ARG A 31 -7.71 -3.23 2.97
N PHE A 32 -7.88 -2.96 4.26
CA PHE A 32 -7.38 -1.74 4.90
C PHE A 32 -5.87 -1.57 4.72
N LEU A 33 -5.08 -2.63 4.92
CA LEU A 33 -3.62 -2.57 4.75
C LEU A 33 -3.17 -2.38 3.30
N ARG A 34 -3.91 -2.89 2.31
CA ARG A 34 -3.62 -2.62 0.89
C ARG A 34 -3.89 -1.17 0.55
N GLU A 35 -5.03 -0.63 0.97
CA GLU A 35 -5.36 0.77 0.76
C GLU A 35 -4.34 1.69 1.46
N ALA A 36 -3.98 1.38 2.71
CA ALA A 36 -2.91 2.07 3.42
C ALA A 36 -1.57 1.98 2.67
N TRP A 37 -1.22 0.83 2.12
CA TRP A 37 0.01 0.67 1.35
C TRP A 37 0.04 1.60 0.12
N GLU A 38 -1.02 1.60 -0.68
CA GLU A 38 -1.10 2.41 -1.89
C GLU A 38 -1.00 3.91 -1.59
N ILE A 39 -1.79 4.38 -0.61
CA ILE A 39 -1.79 5.77 -0.17
C ILE A 39 -0.43 6.15 0.43
N GLY A 40 0.07 5.33 1.34
CA GLY A 40 1.33 5.56 2.03
C GLY A 40 2.51 5.62 1.08
N TYR A 41 2.50 4.81 0.02
CA TYR A 41 3.55 4.84 -1.00
C TYR A 41 3.51 6.14 -1.81
N LYS A 42 2.32 6.61 -2.23
CA LYS A 42 2.15 7.89 -2.93
C LYS A 42 2.66 9.07 -2.10
N ILE A 43 2.27 9.13 -0.82
CA ILE A 43 2.71 10.17 0.10
C ILE A 43 4.23 10.11 0.28
N LEU A 44 4.77 8.93 0.59
CA LEU A 44 6.20 8.77 0.86
C LEU A 44 7.05 9.09 -0.37
N ARG A 45 6.57 8.77 -1.58
CA ARG A 45 7.23 9.13 -2.83
C ARG A 45 7.38 10.64 -2.96
N LYS A 46 6.31 11.42 -2.75
CA LYS A 46 6.40 12.90 -2.77
C LYS A 46 7.39 13.42 -1.73
N ARG A 47 7.42 12.83 -0.52
CA ARG A 47 8.39 13.19 0.53
C ARG A 47 9.82 12.88 0.14
N VAL A 48 10.06 11.76 -0.54
CA VAL A 48 11.38 11.42 -1.08
C VAL A 48 11.80 12.40 -2.17
N GLU A 49 10.91 12.74 -3.09
CA GLU A 49 11.17 13.75 -4.14
C GLU A 49 11.57 15.09 -3.52
N GLN A 50 10.79 15.58 -2.54
CA GLN A 50 11.10 16.80 -1.78
C GLN A 50 12.46 16.71 -1.06
N ALA A 51 12.75 15.60 -0.38
CA ALA A 51 14.00 15.42 0.34
C ALA A 51 15.21 15.35 -0.62
N LEU A 52 15.04 14.75 -1.80
CA LEU A 52 16.07 14.72 -2.84
C LEU A 52 16.37 16.13 -3.37
N MET A 53 15.35 16.97 -3.59
CA MET A 53 15.53 18.37 -3.98
C MET A 53 16.32 19.16 -2.93
N LEU A 54 16.20 18.79 -1.65
CA LEU A 54 16.96 19.38 -0.53
C LEU A 54 18.34 18.74 -0.32
N GLY A 55 18.79 17.86 -1.23
CA GLY A 55 20.12 17.25 -1.20
C GLY A 55 20.22 15.95 -0.39
N ASN A 56 19.14 15.45 0.21
CA ASN A 56 19.15 14.20 0.95
C ASN A 56 19.02 12.98 0.03
N LYS A 57 20.15 12.57 -0.57
CA LYS A 57 20.24 11.40 -1.45
C LYS A 57 19.83 10.08 -0.79
N LYS A 58 19.93 9.97 0.55
CA LYS A 58 19.58 8.75 1.29
C LYS A 58 18.06 8.56 1.43
N ALA A 59 17.24 9.57 1.11
CA ALA A 59 15.79 9.50 1.20
C ALA A 59 15.18 8.39 0.33
N VAL A 60 15.81 7.99 -0.78
CA VAL A 60 15.35 6.88 -1.63
C VAL A 60 15.18 5.57 -0.83
N ASN A 61 15.99 5.36 0.20
CA ASN A 61 15.89 4.16 1.04
C ASN A 61 14.59 4.12 1.88
N TRP A 62 13.90 5.25 2.07
CA TRP A 62 12.62 5.28 2.77
C TRP A 62 11.56 4.46 2.04
N LEU A 63 11.58 4.43 0.70
CA LEU A 63 10.67 3.61 -0.12
C LEU A 63 10.89 2.09 0.03
N LYS A 64 12.02 1.67 0.61
CA LYS A 64 12.27 0.26 0.96
C LYS A 64 11.69 -0.11 2.33
N ASN A 65 11.35 0.88 3.15
CA ASN A 65 10.83 0.66 4.50
C ASN A 65 9.31 0.44 4.47
N LYS A 66 8.91 -0.83 4.43
CA LYS A 66 7.51 -1.26 4.43
C LYS A 66 6.70 -0.71 5.61
N LYS A 67 7.30 -0.65 6.81
CA LYS A 67 6.64 -0.14 8.02
C LYS A 67 6.36 1.36 7.88
N LEU A 68 7.29 2.10 7.30
CA LEU A 68 7.13 3.54 7.07
C LEU A 68 6.03 3.82 6.04
N ILE A 69 5.98 3.06 4.94
CA ILE A 69 4.91 3.16 3.93
C ILE A 69 3.55 2.97 4.61
N LEU A 70 3.38 1.87 5.35
CA LEU A 70 2.12 1.59 6.05
C LEU A 70 1.79 2.66 7.08
N ALA A 71 2.76 3.18 7.83
CA ALA A 71 2.52 4.22 8.82
C ALA A 71 1.93 5.50 8.18
N TYR A 72 2.48 5.95 7.04
CA TYR A 72 1.92 7.09 6.30
C TYR A 72 0.51 6.82 5.79
N GLY A 73 0.26 5.62 5.27
CA GLY A 73 -1.04 5.19 4.80
C GLY A 73 -2.12 5.18 5.88
N ILE A 74 -1.81 4.51 7.00
CA ILE A 74 -2.71 4.39 8.15
C ILE A 74 -2.97 5.77 8.76
N ALA A 75 -1.94 6.60 8.90
CA ALA A 75 -2.09 7.97 9.38
C ALA A 75 -3.05 8.77 8.48
N TYR A 76 -2.91 8.65 7.16
CA TYR A 76 -3.82 9.33 6.22
C TYR A 76 -5.25 8.81 6.30
N LEU A 77 -5.45 7.48 6.34
CA LEU A 77 -6.78 6.87 6.44
C LEU A 77 -7.50 7.31 7.71
N ASN A 78 -6.78 7.39 8.83
CA ASN A 78 -7.30 7.83 10.13
C ASN A 78 -7.44 9.36 10.26
N THR A 79 -6.85 10.13 9.35
CA THR A 79 -7.00 11.60 9.37
C THR A 79 -8.45 11.95 8.98
N PRO A 80 -9.17 12.79 9.74
CA PRO A 80 -10.52 13.19 9.37
C PRO A 80 -10.56 13.91 8.01
N PRO A 81 -11.65 13.78 7.22
CA PRO A 81 -11.71 14.29 5.84
C PRO A 81 -11.34 15.78 5.69
N TYR A 82 -11.71 16.62 6.66
CA TYR A 82 -11.44 18.06 6.66
C TYR A 82 -9.97 18.41 6.92
N TYR A 83 -9.15 17.47 7.39
CA TYR A 83 -7.70 17.62 7.53
C TYR A 83 -6.91 16.86 6.45
N LYS A 84 -7.57 16.11 5.57
CA LYS A 84 -6.88 15.36 4.52
C LYS A 84 -6.35 16.32 3.45
N THR A 85 -5.05 16.28 3.24
CA THR A 85 -4.40 16.95 2.10
C THR A 85 -4.52 16.09 0.84
N GLU A 86 -4.60 16.70 -0.32
CA GLU A 86 -4.62 15.99 -1.60
C GLU A 86 -3.31 15.21 -1.84
N ILE A 87 -3.45 13.93 -2.25
CA ILE A 87 -2.34 13.01 -2.52
C ILE A 87 -2.14 12.82 -4.01
#